data_AF-A0A382LMM2-F1
#
_entry.id   AF-A0A382LMM2-F1
#
_cell.length_a   1.000
_cell.length_b   1.000
_cell.length_c   1.000
_cell.angle_alpha   90.00
_cell.angle_beta   90.00
_cell.angle_gamma   90.00
#
_symmetry.space_group_name_H-M   'P 1'
#
loop_
_entity.id
_entity.type
_entity.pdbx_description
1 polymer ?
#
loop_
_entity_poly.entity_id
_entity_poly.type
_entity_poly.pdbx_seq_one_letter_code
_entity_poly.pdbx_strand_id
1 'polypeptide(L)'
;MSYIITITVMITSIFAQTEIKYNYLEDYYDFAGTDDVLRYNYIEDRYEFAGLDDQLRYNIFEYEYEYAGSADQLRFNFLDDKYEFAPEDAHLQYNYMEDTHGFSPVNLEPEGGFLDIFIDDFTVFEDPLLEYEDP
;
A
#
# COMPACT_ATOMS: atom_id res chain seq x y z
N MET A 1 -35.15 7.36 23.71
CA MET A 1 -34.45 6.37 22.88
C MET A 1 -33.23 7.05 22.31
N SER A 2 -32.07 6.84 22.93
CA SER A 2 -30.81 7.54 22.62
C SER A 2 -29.75 6.54 22.20
N TYR A 3 -29.90 5.96 21.02
CA TYR A 3 -28.94 5.00 20.46
C TYR A 3 -28.32 5.48 19.14
N ILE A 4 -28.70 6.67 18.65
CA ILE A 4 -28.27 7.15 17.33
C ILE A 4 -26.94 7.91 17.41
N ILE A 5 -26.59 8.49 18.56
CA ILE A 5 -25.39 9.36 18.68
C ILE A 5 -24.09 8.54 18.87
N THR A 6 -24.17 7.29 19.35
CA THR A 6 -22.98 6.46 19.57
C THR A 6 -22.46 5.77 18.32
N ILE A 7 -23.27 5.60 17.27
CA ILE A 7 -22.85 4.90 16.05
C ILE A 7 -22.07 5.83 15.11
N THR A 8 -22.34 7.15 15.13
CA THR A 8 -21.66 8.11 14.23
C THR A 8 -20.20 8.37 14.62
N VAL A 9 -19.82 8.18 15.89
CA VAL A 9 -18.43 8.36 16.37
C VAL A 9 -17.57 7.11 16.14
N MET A 10 -18.17 5.94 15.92
CA MET A 10 -17.43 4.69 15.66
C MET A 10 -17.06 4.52 14.17
N ILE A 11 -17.60 5.34 13.26
CA ILE A 11 -17.37 5.23 11.81
C ILE A 11 -16.17 6.06 11.34
N THR A 12 -15.61 6.96 12.18
CA THR A 12 -14.51 7.84 11.75
C THR A 12 -13.11 7.21 11.80
N SER A 13 -12.97 5.92 12.16
CA SER A 13 -11.67 5.35 12.55
C SER A 13 -11.12 4.22 11.69
N ILE A 14 -11.53 4.03 10.43
CA ILE A 14 -11.03 2.88 9.63
C ILE A 14 -10.67 3.25 8.19
N PHE A 15 -9.98 4.38 8.00
CA PHE A 15 -9.24 4.63 6.77
C PHE A 15 -7.75 4.61 7.13
N ALA A 16 -7.13 3.43 7.04
CA ALA A 16 -5.68 3.31 7.16
C ALA A 16 -5.06 3.94 5.91
N GLN A 17 -4.64 5.20 6.02
CA GLN A 17 -3.91 5.89 4.97
C GLN A 17 -2.45 5.46 5.00
N THR A 18 -1.89 5.23 3.83
CA THR A 18 -0.51 4.82 3.61
C THR A 18 0.29 5.94 2.99
N GLU A 19 1.52 6.11 3.43
CA GLU A 19 2.48 7.06 2.86
C GLU A 19 3.88 6.46 2.79
N ILE A 20 4.73 7.02 1.93
CA ILE A 20 6.16 6.69 1.91
C ILE A 20 6.84 7.49 3.03
N LYS A 21 7.34 6.82 4.06
CA LYS A 21 8.01 7.44 5.22
C LYS A 21 9.49 7.14 5.21
N TYR A 22 10.30 8.11 5.65
CA TYR A 22 11.75 7.94 5.81
C TYR A 22 12.10 7.36 7.17
N ASN A 23 12.71 6.19 7.19
CA ASN A 23 13.34 5.60 8.35
C ASN A 23 14.73 6.21 8.58
N TYR A 24 14.79 7.25 9.41
CA TYR A 24 16.05 7.96 9.70
C TYR A 24 17.06 7.15 10.54
N LEU A 25 16.66 6.00 11.10
CA LEU A 25 17.55 5.12 11.88
C LEU A 25 18.29 4.13 10.98
N GLU A 26 17.71 3.79 9.84
CA GLU A 26 18.21 2.78 8.90
C GLU A 26 18.50 3.32 7.49
N ASP A 27 18.19 4.60 7.24
CA ASP A 27 18.45 5.32 5.98
C ASP A 27 17.74 4.74 4.75
N TYR A 28 16.45 4.42 4.87
CA TYR A 28 15.61 3.99 3.75
C TYR A 28 14.19 4.55 3.84
N TYR A 29 13.46 4.54 2.74
CA TYR A 29 12.04 4.89 2.67
C TYR A 29 11.17 3.65 2.55
N ASP A 30 10.02 3.63 3.22
CA ASP A 30 9.10 2.48 3.17
C ASP A 30 7.64 2.91 3.13
N PHE A 31 6.76 2.00 2.72
CA PHE A 31 5.33 2.15 2.93
C PHE A 31 5.02 1.98 4.41
N ALA A 32 4.25 2.92 4.95
CA ALA A 32 3.82 2.88 6.33
C ALA A 32 2.47 3.55 6.49
N GLY A 33 1.69 3.09 7.47
CA GLY A 33 0.50 3.78 7.92
C GLY A 33 0.83 5.20 8.40
N THR A 34 -0.10 6.13 8.23
CA THR A 34 0.05 7.51 8.71
C THR A 34 0.39 7.56 10.21
N ASP A 35 -0.24 6.68 11.00
CA ASP A 35 -0.04 6.59 12.45
C ASP A 35 1.13 5.66 12.86
N ASP A 36 1.79 5.00 11.90
CA ASP A 36 2.90 4.11 12.21
C ASP A 36 4.12 4.88 12.67
N VAL A 37 4.84 4.30 13.62
CA VAL A 37 6.06 4.87 14.20
C VAL A 37 7.21 3.89 14.06
N LEU A 38 8.44 4.39 14.06
CA LEU A 38 9.62 3.53 14.10
C LEU A 38 9.64 2.74 15.41
N ARG A 39 9.58 1.41 15.29
CA ARG A 39 9.67 0.46 16.39
C ARG A 39 10.90 -0.41 16.19
N TYR A 40 11.62 -0.63 17.27
CA TYR A 40 12.77 -1.53 17.26
C TYR A 40 12.29 -2.98 17.25
N ASN A 41 12.71 -3.72 16.24
CA ASN A 41 12.59 -5.16 16.16
C ASN A 41 13.83 -5.78 16.82
N TYR A 42 13.67 -6.22 18.06
CA TYR A 42 14.79 -6.75 18.86
C TYR A 42 15.29 -8.13 18.41
N ILE A 43 14.56 -8.81 17.52
CA ILE A 43 14.95 -10.12 16.99
C ILE A 43 15.87 -9.93 15.78
N GLU A 44 15.54 -8.98 14.91
CA GLU A 44 16.29 -8.68 13.68
C GLU A 44 17.31 -7.54 13.84
N ASP A 45 17.36 -6.87 14.99
CA ASP A 45 18.25 -5.73 15.27
C ASP A 45 18.10 -4.57 14.26
N ARG A 46 16.85 -4.26 13.89
CA ARG A 46 16.51 -3.17 12.96
C ARG A 46 15.32 -2.35 13.46
N TYR A 47 15.20 -1.12 13.00
CA TYR A 47 13.98 -0.32 13.14
C TYR A 47 13.10 -0.46 11.90
N GLU A 48 11.80 -0.63 12.10
CA GLU A 48 10.80 -0.66 11.02
C GLU A 48 9.56 0.14 11.43
N PHE A 49 8.77 0.59 10.46
CA PHE A 49 7.49 1.25 10.74
C PHE A 49 6.47 0.21 11.17
N ALA A 50 5.73 0.51 12.23
CA ALA A 50 4.68 -0.37 12.72
C ALA A 50 3.62 0.39 13.50
N GLY A 51 2.38 -0.08 13.39
CA GLY A 51 1.23 0.39 14.12
C GLY A 51 1.32 0.04 15.61
N LEU A 52 0.49 0.67 16.44
CA LEU A 52 0.52 0.47 17.90
C LEU A 52 0.18 -0.98 18.30
N ASP A 53 -0.75 -1.61 17.59
CA ASP A 53 -1.26 -2.95 17.90
C ASP A 53 -0.47 -4.08 17.22
N ASP A 54 0.52 -3.73 16.39
CA ASP A 54 1.33 -4.71 15.67
C ASP A 54 2.26 -5.48 16.61
N GLN A 55 2.45 -6.76 16.28
CA GLN A 55 3.29 -7.68 17.04
C GLN A 55 4.33 -8.29 16.12
N LEU A 56 5.49 -8.66 16.68
CA LEU A 56 6.49 -9.41 15.94
C LEU A 56 5.92 -10.77 15.53
N ARG A 57 5.85 -11.00 14.24
CA ARG A 57 5.34 -12.23 13.63
C ARG A 57 6.41 -12.79 12.71
N TYR A 58 6.55 -14.12 12.74
CA TYR A 58 7.56 -14.81 11.96
C TYR A 58 7.08 -15.03 10.53
N ASN A 59 7.81 -14.50 9.57
CA ASN A 59 7.66 -14.77 8.16
C ASN A 59 8.44 -16.05 7.80
N ILE A 60 7.72 -17.14 7.54
CA ILE A 60 8.34 -18.46 7.29
C ILE A 60 9.07 -18.54 5.93
N PHE A 61 8.72 -17.67 4.97
CA PHE A 61 9.32 -17.68 3.65
C PHE A 61 10.62 -16.88 3.60
N GLU A 62 10.67 -15.77 4.34
CA GLU A 62 11.85 -14.90 4.43
C GLU A 62 12.76 -15.23 5.63
N TYR A 63 12.30 -16.09 6.54
CA TYR A 63 13.02 -16.49 7.75
C TYR A 63 13.33 -15.35 8.73
N GLU A 64 12.53 -14.30 8.74
CA GLU A 64 12.68 -13.12 9.58
C GLU A 64 11.42 -12.83 10.41
N TYR A 65 11.56 -12.04 11.47
CA TYR A 65 10.44 -11.43 12.18
C TYR A 65 10.19 -10.03 11.66
N GLU A 66 8.92 -9.67 11.49
CA GLU A 66 8.49 -8.30 11.20
C GLU A 66 7.28 -7.95 12.06
N TYR A 67 7.09 -6.68 12.39
CA TYR A 67 5.85 -6.20 12.99
C TYR A 67 4.71 -6.30 11.98
N ALA A 68 3.63 -6.96 12.37
CA ALA A 68 2.44 -7.06 11.55
C ALA A 68 1.16 -7.10 12.39
N GLY A 69 0.09 -6.59 11.81
CA GLY A 69 -1.24 -6.57 12.40
C GLY A 69 -1.82 -7.97 12.51
N SER A 70 -2.67 -8.22 13.50
CA SER A 70 -3.22 -9.57 13.74
C SER A 70 -4.06 -10.15 12.60
N ALA A 71 -4.60 -9.29 11.73
CA ALA A 71 -5.38 -9.68 10.56
C ALA A 71 -4.53 -9.93 9.30
N ASP A 72 -3.25 -9.52 9.31
CA ASP A 72 -2.40 -9.58 8.14
C ASP A 72 -1.99 -11.01 7.82
N GLN A 73 -1.82 -11.28 6.53
CA GLN A 73 -1.44 -12.59 6.01
C GLN A 73 -0.16 -12.46 5.21
N LEU A 74 0.64 -13.54 5.17
CA LEU A 74 1.79 -13.59 4.27
C LEU A 74 1.29 -13.57 2.83
N ARG A 75 1.69 -12.55 2.09
CA ARG A 75 1.31 -12.35 0.70
C ARG A 75 2.56 -12.24 -0.16
N PHE A 76 2.52 -12.86 -1.33
CA PHE A 76 3.64 -12.85 -2.25
C PHE A 76 3.63 -11.57 -3.10
N ASN A 77 4.69 -10.79 -2.98
CA ASN A 77 5.00 -9.67 -3.85
C ASN A 77 5.80 -10.20 -5.06
N PHE A 78 5.12 -10.31 -6.21
CA PHE A 78 5.72 -10.85 -7.43
C PHE A 78 6.67 -9.89 -8.15
N LEU A 79 6.67 -8.60 -7.78
CA LEU A 79 7.54 -7.59 -8.39
C LEU A 79 8.94 -7.62 -7.76
N ASP A 80 9.00 -7.92 -6.46
CA ASP A 80 10.24 -7.94 -5.68
C ASP A 80 10.62 -9.37 -5.19
N ASP A 81 9.87 -10.40 -5.60
CA ASP A 81 10.11 -11.83 -5.30
C ASP A 81 10.26 -12.14 -3.81
N LYS A 82 9.37 -11.58 -2.98
CA LYS A 82 9.38 -11.73 -1.52
C LYS A 82 7.97 -11.96 -0.96
N TYR A 83 7.88 -12.57 0.21
CA TYR A 83 6.66 -12.57 1.03
C TYR A 83 6.75 -11.49 2.09
N GLU A 84 5.65 -10.79 2.34
CA GLU A 84 5.52 -9.83 3.44
C GLU A 84 4.12 -9.94 4.06
N PHE A 85 3.98 -9.63 5.34
CA PHE A 85 2.65 -9.52 5.97
C PHE A 85 1.92 -8.31 5.42
N ALA A 86 0.69 -8.53 4.94
CA ALA A 86 -0.16 -7.45 4.50
C ALA A 86 -1.65 -7.75 4.74
N PRO A 87 -2.49 -6.71 4.88
CA PRO A 87 -3.94 -6.84 4.87
C PRO A 87 -4.44 -7.56 3.61
N GLU A 88 -5.58 -8.24 3.68
CA GLU A 88 -6.15 -8.97 2.53
C GLU A 88 -6.43 -8.06 1.32
N ASP A 89 -6.84 -6.83 1.60
CA ASP A 89 -7.21 -5.81 0.62
C ASP A 89 -6.04 -4.94 0.13
N ALA A 90 -4.84 -5.09 0.69
CA ALA A 90 -3.68 -4.30 0.25
C ALA A 90 -3.29 -4.58 -1.22
N HIS A 91 -2.73 -3.58 -1.89
CA HIS A 91 -2.26 -3.68 -3.27
C HIS A 91 -0.78 -3.33 -3.36
N LEU A 92 -0.07 -3.93 -4.32
CA LEU A 92 1.31 -3.58 -4.59
C LEU A 92 1.39 -2.15 -5.12
N GLN A 93 2.22 -1.34 -4.49
CA GLN A 93 2.51 0.03 -4.89
C GLN A 93 4.01 0.20 -5.10
N TYR A 94 4.38 1.08 -6.03
CA TYR A 94 5.78 1.41 -6.32
C TYR A 94 6.30 2.50 -5.38
N ASN A 95 7.39 2.20 -4.68
CA ASN A 95 8.16 3.14 -3.88
C ASN A 95 9.27 3.74 -4.75
N TYR A 96 9.02 4.95 -5.25
CA TYR A 96 9.96 5.66 -6.13
C TYR A 96 11.23 6.15 -5.43
N MET A 97 11.30 6.12 -4.10
CA MET A 97 12.50 6.51 -3.35
C MET A 97 13.52 5.37 -3.28
N GLU A 98 13.05 4.12 -3.28
CA GLU A 98 13.89 2.91 -3.15
C GLU A 98 13.94 2.05 -4.43
N ASP A 99 13.12 2.37 -5.44
CA ASP A 99 12.94 1.53 -6.64
C ASP A 99 12.43 0.12 -6.30
N THR A 100 11.51 0.03 -5.34
CA THR A 100 10.93 -1.23 -4.83
C THR A 100 9.40 -1.22 -4.92
N HIS A 101 8.79 -2.37 -4.71
CA HIS A 101 7.35 -2.52 -4.56
C HIS A 101 7.02 -3.09 -3.20
N GLY A 102 5.90 -2.67 -2.63
CA GLY A 102 5.41 -3.20 -1.35
C GLY A 102 3.89 -3.14 -1.28
N PHE A 103 3.32 -3.97 -0.41
CA PHE A 103 1.90 -3.88 -0.09
C PHE A 103 1.61 -2.63 0.72
N SER A 104 0.77 -1.78 0.14
CA SER A 104 0.23 -0.60 0.78
C SER A 104 -1.20 -0.94 1.23
N PRO A 105 -1.56 -0.83 2.53
CA PRO A 105 -2.96 -0.83 2.97
C PRO A 105 -3.83 0.09 2.10
N VAL A 106 -5.10 -0.26 1.89
CA VAL A 106 -5.95 0.45 0.93
C VAL A 106 -6.08 1.92 1.29
N ASN A 107 -5.46 2.77 0.47
CA ASN A 107 -5.82 4.15 0.33
C ASN A 107 -7.20 4.16 -0.36
N LEU A 108 -8.28 4.20 0.42
CA LEU A 108 -9.58 4.51 -0.16
C LEU A 108 -9.46 5.94 -0.64
N GLU A 109 -9.22 6.11 -1.95
CA GLU A 109 -9.37 7.42 -2.59
C GLU A 109 -10.71 7.99 -2.09
N PRO A 110 -10.74 9.24 -1.58
CA PRO A 110 -12.02 9.87 -1.33
C PRO A 110 -12.82 9.74 -2.62
N GLU A 111 -14.03 9.15 -2.57
CA GLU A 111 -14.88 8.96 -3.75
C GLU A 111 -14.95 10.28 -4.56
N GLY A 112 -14.12 10.39 -5.59
CA GLY A 112 -13.67 11.73 -5.99
C GLY A 112 -12.40 11.81 -6.83
N GLY A 113 -12.22 10.84 -7.75
CA GLY A 113 -11.63 11.08 -9.06
C GLY A 113 -10.11 11.18 -9.12
N PHE A 114 -9.43 10.07 -9.38
CA PHE A 114 -8.16 10.09 -10.11
C PHE A 114 -7.85 8.79 -10.88
N LEU A 115 -8.80 8.15 -11.60
CA LEU A 115 -8.48 7.33 -12.80
C LEU A 115 -9.74 6.87 -13.58
N ASP A 116 -10.31 7.78 -14.38
CA ASP A 116 -11.16 7.40 -15.55
C ASP A 116 -10.39 7.66 -16.87
N ILE A 117 -9.07 7.75 -16.78
CA ILE A 117 -8.19 7.97 -17.92
C ILE A 117 -7.20 6.80 -17.91
N PHE A 118 -7.10 6.09 -19.04
CA PHE A 118 -6.13 5.05 -19.38
C PHE A 118 -6.53 3.57 -19.29
N ILE A 119 -7.77 3.13 -19.53
CA ILE A 119 -8.01 1.82 -20.19
C ILE A 119 -9.27 1.87 -21.08
N ASP A 120 -9.32 2.78 -22.05
CA ASP A 120 -10.27 2.65 -23.18
C ASP A 120 -9.67 3.13 -24.52
N ASP A 121 -8.54 3.83 -24.51
CA ASP A 121 -7.86 4.29 -25.73
C ASP A 121 -6.73 3.34 -26.19
N PHE A 122 -7.03 2.04 -26.21
CA PHE A 122 -6.28 1.09 -27.04
C PHE A 122 -7.19 0.54 -28.14
N THR A 123 -8.01 1.41 -28.73
CA THR A 123 -8.65 1.12 -30.03
C THR A 123 -7.85 1.82 -31.11
N VAL A 124 -6.97 1.05 -31.74
CA VAL A 124 -6.59 1.11 -33.16
C VAL A 124 -6.46 2.54 -33.72
N PHE A 125 -5.22 3.01 -33.89
CA PHE A 125 -4.89 4.01 -34.90
C PHE A 125 -5.41 3.52 -36.27
N GLU A 126 -6.61 3.95 -36.66
CA GLU A 126 -7.01 3.90 -38.06
C GLU A 126 -6.39 5.10 -38.75
N ASP A 127 -5.47 4.78 -39.65
CA ASP A 127 -4.78 5.68 -40.57
C ASP A 127 -5.84 6.48 -41.37
N PRO A 128 -5.89 7.81 -41.28
CA PRO A 128 -6.86 8.58 -42.06
C PRO A 128 -6.47 8.47 -43.54
N LEU A 129 -7.33 7.80 -44.32
CA LEU A 129 -7.24 7.68 -45.77
C LEU A 129 -6.89 9.04 -46.40
N LEU A 130 -5.69 9.13 -46.97
CA LEU A 130 -5.27 10.20 -47.86
C LEU A 130 -6.14 10.16 -49.12
N GLU A 131 -7.17 11.00 -49.19
CA GLU A 131 -7.80 11.34 -50.47
C GLU A 131 -6.85 12.27 -51.23
N TYR A 132 -6.12 11.70 -52.20
CA TYR A 132 -5.46 12.49 -53.23
C TYR A 132 -6.52 13.01 -54.20
N GLU A 133 -6.83 14.31 -54.15
CA GLU A 133 -7.48 14.99 -55.27
C GLU A 133 -6.45 15.17 -56.39
N ASP A 134 -6.61 14.44 -57.50
CA ASP A 134 -5.90 14.71 -58.75
C ASP A 134 -6.53 15.91 -59.48
N PRO A 135 -5.75 16.86 -60.01
CA PRO A 135 -6.24 17.93 -60.89
C PRO A 135 -6.49 17.49 -62.34
#